data_AF-A0A848RLX6-F1
#
_entry.id   AF-A0A848RLX6-F1
#
_cell.length_a   1.000
_cell.length_b   1.000
_cell.length_c   1.000
_cell.angle_alpha   90.00
_cell.angle_beta   90.00
_cell.angle_gamma   90.00
#
_symmetry.space_group_name_H-M   'P 1'
#
loop_
_entity.id
_entity.type
_entity.pdbx_description
1 polymer ?
#
loop_
_entity_poly.entity_id
_entity_poly.type
_entity_poly.pdbx_seq_one_letter_code
_entity_poly.pdbx_strand_id
1 'polypeptide(L)'
;MAPEETEFTQVFRGYDKDEVDKALQDLRRELIQANGQSADAGKEIKRLTARIEELNAEIEEVGSPTFSGLGTKLENTLRVAEEQSTRMIAQADIDAEKLRASVAAEVEKTRRTAEEQAQRILNEAHGQADTMLQDATIEANELVNEAKAKADTSNQEAERIAAAVRSSVATEVAELRATAKREAAAVQAQAEHEAADLKATAANEASQARADAEGLNREVEETRAALARELDSRRSDVEAQLADHRTAVEAEIAQTKRDLAADTQQARVDLANEIEQARTALARDLEQRKADAEAEAEKERKAFQRASEKARKELDDELAGIRSQVAAESERLTHEAERARMELEVELKARRDESEKEHLARHQQAVAQTQKYLDDANAELTEVTRRTNEVRSEGEAIEKEMRQEVKAARKEAEVSARDIVRAAEERASAIIDEADDRTRLLVADAEERLSQIRIERETVAGYFESLRGVLKQAEQVSAETA
;
A
#
# COMPACT_ATOMS: atom_id res chain seq x y z
N MET A 1 -40.82 -120.73 -81.17
CA MET A 1 -40.57 -121.69 -80.09
C MET A 1 -41.84 -122.52 -79.94
N ALA A 2 -41.74 -123.85 -79.96
CA ALA A 2 -42.89 -124.73 -79.76
C ALA A 2 -43.47 -124.52 -78.34
N PRO A 3 -44.80 -124.58 -78.13
CA PRO A 3 -45.36 -124.48 -76.79
C PRO A 3 -45.00 -125.75 -76.01
N GLU A 4 -44.23 -125.62 -74.93
CA GLU A 4 -44.13 -126.68 -73.92
C GLU A 4 -45.45 -126.71 -73.15
N GLU A 5 -46.24 -127.77 -73.34
CA GLU A 5 -47.48 -127.98 -72.58
C GLU A 5 -47.11 -128.39 -71.15
N THR A 6 -47.32 -127.49 -70.18
CA THR A 6 -47.12 -127.79 -68.76
C THR A 6 -48.34 -128.53 -68.21
N GLU A 7 -48.24 -129.84 -67.99
CA GLU A 7 -49.30 -130.64 -67.35
C GLU A 7 -49.29 -130.43 -65.82
N PHE A 8 -50.43 -130.03 -65.25
CA PHE A 8 -50.60 -129.85 -63.79
C PHE A 8 -51.11 -131.14 -63.13
N THR A 9 -50.53 -131.56 -62.01
CA THR A 9 -51.05 -132.72 -61.26
C THR A 9 -52.41 -132.41 -60.61
N GLN A 10 -53.32 -133.39 -60.59
CA GLN A 10 -54.70 -133.23 -60.11
C GLN A 10 -54.86 -133.86 -58.71
N VAL A 11 -55.16 -133.04 -57.70
CA VAL A 11 -55.40 -133.45 -56.30
C VAL A 11 -56.91 -133.58 -56.06
N PHE A 12 -57.34 -134.27 -54.99
CA PHE A 12 -58.75 -134.57 -54.72
C PHE A 12 -59.63 -133.30 -54.73
N ARG A 13 -60.27 -133.05 -55.89
CA ARG A 13 -61.07 -131.86 -56.26
C ARG A 13 -60.31 -130.60 -56.70
N GLY A 14 -59.23 -130.71 -57.49
CA GLY A 14 -58.63 -129.57 -58.18
C GLY A 14 -57.25 -129.85 -58.78
N TYR A 15 -56.62 -128.87 -59.43
CA TYR A 15 -55.19 -128.92 -59.75
C TYR A 15 -54.36 -128.60 -58.50
N ASP A 16 -53.14 -129.13 -58.41
CA ASP A 16 -52.20 -128.80 -57.34
C ASP A 16 -51.95 -127.29 -57.35
N LYS A 17 -52.31 -126.65 -56.24
CA LYS A 17 -52.28 -125.19 -56.12
C LYS A 17 -50.85 -124.67 -56.21
N ASP A 18 -49.87 -125.39 -55.68
CA ASP A 18 -48.48 -124.94 -55.64
C ASP A 18 -47.83 -125.04 -57.03
N GLU A 19 -48.17 -126.08 -57.82
CA GLU A 19 -47.73 -126.19 -59.21
C GLU A 19 -48.36 -125.11 -60.12
N VAL A 20 -49.65 -124.85 -59.93
CA VAL A 20 -50.37 -123.80 -60.68
C VAL A 20 -49.88 -122.41 -60.30
N ASP A 21 -49.67 -122.12 -59.02
CA ASP A 21 -49.12 -120.83 -58.57
C ASP A 21 -47.70 -120.62 -59.10
N LYS A 22 -46.87 -121.68 -59.16
CA LYS A 22 -45.52 -121.59 -59.74
C LYS A 22 -45.56 -121.34 -61.25
N ALA A 23 -46.37 -122.06 -62.01
CA ALA A 23 -46.52 -121.80 -63.44
C ALA A 23 -47.12 -120.42 -63.72
N LEU A 24 -48.09 -119.95 -62.91
CA LEU A 24 -48.61 -118.58 -63.02
C LEU A 24 -47.55 -117.53 -62.67
N GLN A 25 -46.66 -117.80 -61.71
CA GLN A 25 -45.53 -116.93 -61.41
C GLN A 25 -44.51 -116.89 -62.55
N ASP A 26 -44.18 -118.04 -63.15
CA ASP A 26 -43.28 -118.13 -64.30
C ASP A 26 -43.90 -117.44 -65.52
N LEU A 27 -45.18 -117.67 -65.81
CA LEU A 27 -45.90 -116.98 -66.89
C LEU A 27 -45.98 -115.46 -66.65
N ARG A 28 -46.20 -115.02 -65.40
CA ARG A 28 -46.15 -113.60 -65.04
C ARG A 28 -44.76 -113.03 -65.25
N ARG A 29 -43.71 -113.79 -64.92
CA ARG A 29 -42.32 -113.36 -65.10
C ARG A 29 -41.98 -113.25 -66.59
N GLU A 30 -42.38 -114.21 -67.41
CA GLU A 30 -42.25 -114.16 -68.85
C GLU A 30 -43.05 -113.02 -69.46
N LEU A 31 -44.29 -112.77 -69.00
CA LEU A 31 -45.10 -111.64 -69.46
C LEU A 31 -44.45 -110.30 -69.11
N ILE A 32 -43.89 -110.16 -67.90
CA ILE A 32 -43.13 -108.97 -67.50
C ILE A 32 -41.89 -108.81 -68.38
N GLN A 33 -41.19 -109.92 -68.67
CA GLN A 33 -39.98 -109.90 -69.49
C GLN A 33 -40.29 -109.55 -70.95
N ALA A 34 -41.37 -110.10 -71.52
CA ALA A 34 -41.85 -109.79 -72.86
C ALA A 34 -42.37 -108.35 -72.97
N ASN A 35 -43.07 -107.84 -71.95
CA ASN A 35 -43.47 -106.43 -71.88
C ASN A 35 -42.25 -105.51 -71.74
N GLY A 36 -41.22 -105.92 -70.99
CA GLY A 36 -39.94 -105.21 -70.92
C GLY A 36 -39.24 -105.15 -72.27
N GLN A 37 -39.13 -106.29 -72.97
CA GLN A 37 -38.57 -106.35 -74.32
C GLN A 37 -39.37 -105.52 -75.32
N SER A 38 -40.71 -105.51 -75.22
CA SER A 38 -41.57 -104.67 -76.07
C SER A 38 -41.40 -103.17 -75.77
N ALA A 39 -41.27 -102.80 -74.50
CA ALA A 39 -41.00 -101.42 -74.10
C ALA A 39 -39.61 -100.95 -74.55
N ASP A 40 -38.59 -101.80 -74.45
CA ASP A 40 -37.23 -101.49 -74.89
C ASP A 40 -37.14 -101.47 -76.42
N ALA A 41 -37.79 -102.38 -77.13
CA ALA A 41 -37.95 -102.31 -78.58
C ALA A 41 -38.71 -101.04 -79.00
N GLY A 42 -39.70 -100.59 -78.23
CA GLY A 42 -40.41 -99.33 -78.46
C GLY A 42 -39.52 -98.10 -78.27
N LYS A 43 -38.61 -98.11 -77.28
CA LYS A 43 -37.58 -97.07 -77.12
C LYS A 43 -36.58 -97.09 -78.27
N GLU A 44 -36.16 -98.28 -78.70
CA GLU A 44 -35.22 -98.47 -79.80
C GLU A 44 -35.82 -98.02 -81.12
N ILE A 45 -37.09 -98.34 -81.39
CA ILE A 45 -37.85 -97.83 -82.53
C ILE A 45 -37.91 -96.30 -82.46
N LYS A 46 -38.28 -95.69 -81.32
CA LYS A 46 -38.29 -94.22 -81.21
C LYS A 46 -36.91 -93.60 -81.47
N ARG A 47 -35.85 -94.22 -80.97
CA ARG A 47 -34.47 -93.78 -81.19
C ARG A 47 -34.07 -93.91 -82.66
N LEU A 48 -34.38 -95.04 -83.29
CA LEU A 48 -34.11 -95.28 -84.71
C LEU A 48 -34.96 -94.37 -85.60
N THR A 49 -36.21 -94.10 -85.25
CA THR A 49 -37.07 -93.13 -85.96
C THR A 49 -36.50 -91.72 -85.85
N ALA A 50 -36.09 -91.28 -84.65
CA ALA A 50 -35.43 -89.99 -84.48
C ALA A 50 -34.11 -89.93 -85.28
N ARG A 51 -33.36 -91.04 -85.35
CA ARG A 51 -32.14 -91.13 -86.16
C ARG A 51 -32.44 -91.16 -87.66
N ILE A 52 -33.55 -91.75 -88.08
CA ILE A 52 -34.02 -91.72 -89.47
C ILE A 52 -34.51 -90.31 -89.82
N GLU A 53 -35.19 -89.61 -88.92
CA GLU A 53 -35.56 -88.20 -89.10
C GLU A 53 -34.32 -87.30 -89.19
N GLU A 54 -33.33 -87.51 -88.32
CA GLU A 54 -32.05 -86.81 -88.35
C GLU A 54 -31.27 -87.13 -89.64
N LEU A 55 -31.16 -88.41 -90.03
CA LEU A 55 -30.51 -88.82 -91.28
C LEU A 55 -31.29 -88.38 -92.52
N ASN A 56 -32.63 -88.31 -92.47
CA ASN A 56 -33.44 -87.77 -93.55
C ASN A 56 -33.30 -86.25 -93.64
N ALA A 57 -33.19 -85.54 -92.51
CA ALA A 57 -32.85 -84.12 -92.51
C ALA A 57 -31.42 -83.90 -93.05
N GLU A 58 -30.47 -84.77 -92.71
CA GLU A 58 -29.10 -84.74 -93.23
C GLU A 58 -29.05 -85.11 -94.73
N ILE A 59 -29.89 -86.05 -95.18
CA ILE A 59 -30.07 -86.39 -96.61
C ILE A 59 -30.83 -85.29 -97.35
N GLU A 60 -31.74 -84.55 -96.72
CA GLU A 60 -32.39 -83.37 -97.32
C GLU A 60 -31.39 -82.20 -97.42
N GLU A 61 -30.50 -82.08 -96.44
CA GLU A 61 -29.38 -81.14 -96.39
C GLU A 61 -28.26 -81.46 -97.42
N VAL A 62 -28.06 -82.74 -97.77
CA VAL A 62 -27.04 -83.21 -98.73
C VAL A 62 -27.61 -83.55 -100.12
N GLY A 63 -28.90 -83.86 -100.22
CA GLY A 63 -29.58 -84.46 -101.38
C GLY A 63 -30.20 -83.48 -102.38
N SER A 64 -30.09 -82.17 -102.15
CA SER A 64 -30.37 -81.16 -103.18
C SER A 64 -29.39 -79.98 -103.14
N PRO A 65 -28.09 -80.21 -103.46
CA PRO A 65 -27.10 -79.15 -103.56
C PRO A 65 -27.38 -78.34 -104.83
N THR A 66 -28.27 -77.36 -104.72
CA THR A 66 -28.33 -76.22 -105.63
C THR A 66 -27.50 -75.10 -105.02
N PHE A 67 -26.67 -74.44 -105.84
CA PHE A 67 -25.73 -73.37 -105.46
C PHE A 67 -26.39 -72.19 -104.69
N SER A 68 -27.72 -72.12 -104.66
CA SER A 68 -28.51 -71.14 -103.89
C SER A 68 -28.55 -71.41 -102.37
N GLY A 69 -28.37 -72.65 -101.92
CA GLY A 69 -28.45 -73.02 -100.49
C GLY A 69 -27.18 -72.70 -99.67
N LEU A 70 -26.03 -72.60 -100.34
CA LEU A 70 -24.78 -72.10 -99.75
C LEU A 70 -24.85 -70.60 -99.45
N GLY A 71 -25.53 -69.82 -100.31
CA GLY A 71 -25.76 -68.39 -100.11
C GLY A 71 -26.58 -68.10 -98.85
N THR A 72 -27.68 -68.82 -98.62
CA THR A 72 -28.55 -68.58 -97.46
C THR A 72 -27.95 -69.07 -96.12
N LYS A 73 -27.13 -70.13 -96.12
CA LYS A 73 -26.37 -70.55 -94.94
C LYS A 73 -25.24 -69.57 -94.61
N LEU A 74 -24.48 -69.15 -95.62
CA LEU A 74 -23.42 -68.17 -95.47
C LEU A 74 -23.98 -66.81 -95.00
N GLU A 75 -25.09 -66.36 -95.60
CA GLU A 75 -25.82 -65.15 -95.22
C GLU A 75 -26.36 -65.24 -93.79
N ASN A 76 -26.90 -66.37 -93.36
CA ASN A 76 -27.32 -66.55 -91.97
C ASN A 76 -26.13 -66.56 -90.99
N THR A 77 -25.00 -67.18 -91.34
CA THR A 77 -23.79 -67.11 -90.49
C THR A 77 -23.21 -65.70 -90.44
N LEU A 78 -23.22 -64.97 -91.56
CA LEU A 78 -22.79 -63.58 -91.62
C LEU A 78 -23.71 -62.66 -90.84
N ARG A 79 -25.02 -62.83 -90.94
CA ARG A 79 -26.01 -62.06 -90.19
C ARG A 79 -25.86 -62.30 -88.69
N VAL A 80 -25.69 -63.56 -88.27
CA VAL A 80 -25.43 -63.90 -86.86
C VAL A 80 -24.08 -63.35 -86.41
N ALA A 81 -23.04 -63.42 -87.24
CA ALA A 81 -21.72 -62.86 -86.95
C ALA A 81 -21.70 -61.32 -86.92
N GLU A 82 -22.47 -60.65 -87.78
CA GLU A 82 -22.64 -59.18 -87.82
C GLU A 82 -23.45 -58.70 -86.61
N GLU A 83 -24.50 -59.44 -86.24
CA GLU A 83 -25.24 -59.20 -85.00
C GLU A 83 -24.36 -59.44 -83.77
N GLN A 84 -23.54 -60.50 -83.77
CA GLN A 84 -22.56 -60.77 -82.70
C GLN A 84 -21.48 -59.69 -82.64
N SER A 85 -20.95 -59.23 -83.77
CA SER A 85 -19.96 -58.16 -83.86
C SER A 85 -20.53 -56.84 -83.34
N THR A 86 -21.72 -56.46 -83.81
CA THR A 86 -22.42 -55.25 -83.35
C THR A 86 -22.68 -55.31 -81.85
N ARG A 87 -23.08 -56.47 -81.32
CA ARG A 87 -23.24 -56.69 -79.88
C ARG A 87 -21.90 -56.59 -79.13
N MET A 88 -20.82 -57.14 -79.66
CA MET A 88 -19.51 -57.13 -79.00
C MET A 88 -18.89 -55.73 -79.01
N ILE A 89 -19.05 -54.97 -80.10
CA ILE A 89 -18.67 -53.55 -80.19
C ILE A 89 -19.49 -52.71 -79.21
N ALA A 90 -20.81 -52.89 -79.18
CA ALA A 90 -21.67 -52.19 -78.22
C ALA A 90 -21.32 -52.55 -76.77
N GLN A 91 -20.98 -53.81 -76.49
CA GLN A 91 -20.53 -54.25 -75.17
C GLN A 91 -19.20 -53.60 -74.78
N ALA A 92 -18.22 -53.56 -75.69
CA ALA A 92 -16.94 -52.89 -75.48
C ALA A 92 -17.12 -51.38 -75.22
N ASP A 93 -18.01 -50.70 -75.96
CA ASP A 93 -18.33 -49.28 -75.74
C ASP A 93 -19.04 -49.07 -74.39
N ILE A 94 -19.98 -49.95 -74.01
CA ILE A 94 -20.63 -49.93 -72.69
C ILE A 94 -19.60 -50.12 -71.57
N ASP A 95 -18.67 -51.05 -71.74
CA ASP A 95 -17.67 -51.36 -70.72
C ASP A 95 -16.62 -50.25 -70.61
N ALA A 96 -16.26 -49.59 -71.71
CA ALA A 96 -15.44 -48.38 -71.72
C ALA A 96 -16.15 -47.22 -70.98
N GLU A 97 -17.44 -47.00 -71.24
CA GLU A 97 -18.21 -45.94 -70.59
C GLU A 97 -18.38 -46.22 -69.08
N LYS A 98 -18.65 -47.47 -68.70
CA LYS A 98 -18.68 -47.90 -67.30
C LYS A 98 -17.34 -47.72 -66.61
N LEU A 99 -16.24 -48.08 -67.26
CA LEU A 99 -14.89 -47.90 -66.72
C LEU A 99 -14.59 -46.42 -66.47
N ARG A 100 -14.90 -45.54 -67.44
CA ARG A 100 -14.75 -44.08 -67.27
C ARG A 100 -15.60 -43.55 -66.12
N ALA A 101 -16.87 -43.91 -66.07
CA ALA A 101 -17.78 -43.46 -65.03
C ALA A 101 -17.33 -43.95 -63.64
N SER A 102 -16.90 -45.20 -63.53
CA SER A 102 -16.40 -45.78 -62.28
C SER A 102 -15.12 -45.09 -61.81
N VAL A 103 -14.17 -44.82 -62.71
CA VAL A 103 -12.89 -44.18 -62.37
C VAL A 103 -13.12 -42.72 -62.02
N ALA A 104 -13.96 -42.00 -62.76
CA ALA A 104 -14.34 -40.62 -62.41
C ALA A 104 -14.97 -40.55 -61.01
N ALA A 105 -15.85 -41.51 -60.67
CA ALA A 105 -16.46 -41.57 -59.35
C ALA A 105 -15.43 -41.86 -58.24
N GLU A 106 -14.49 -42.79 -58.45
CA GLU A 106 -13.44 -43.09 -57.46
C GLU A 106 -12.41 -41.95 -57.33
N VAL A 107 -12.11 -41.22 -58.41
CA VAL A 107 -11.26 -40.01 -58.38
C VAL A 107 -11.91 -38.92 -57.54
N GLU A 108 -13.18 -38.59 -57.84
CA GLU A 108 -13.94 -37.59 -57.06
C GLU A 108 -14.07 -37.98 -55.60
N LYS A 109 -14.34 -39.27 -55.32
CA LYS A 109 -14.41 -39.79 -53.96
C LYS A 109 -13.08 -39.66 -53.23
N THR A 110 -11.96 -40.05 -53.86
CA THR A 110 -10.62 -39.95 -53.28
C THR A 110 -10.27 -38.50 -52.97
N ARG A 111 -10.44 -37.59 -53.94
CA ARG A 111 -10.19 -36.16 -53.77
C ARG A 111 -11.05 -35.58 -52.64
N ARG A 112 -12.36 -35.85 -52.66
CA ARG A 112 -13.27 -35.36 -51.63
C ARG A 112 -12.89 -35.88 -50.23
N THR A 113 -12.52 -37.15 -50.09
CA THR A 113 -12.09 -37.68 -48.79
C THR A 113 -10.81 -37.02 -48.29
N ALA A 114 -9.85 -36.74 -49.19
CA ALA A 114 -8.61 -36.07 -48.85
C ALA A 114 -8.85 -34.60 -48.47
N GLU A 115 -9.67 -33.87 -49.24
CA GLU A 115 -10.09 -32.49 -48.92
C GLU A 115 -10.81 -32.42 -47.57
N GLU A 116 -11.74 -33.33 -47.30
CA GLU A 116 -12.45 -33.39 -46.02
C GLU A 116 -11.50 -33.70 -44.85
N GLN A 117 -10.52 -34.58 -45.04
CA GLN A 117 -9.50 -34.88 -44.03
C GLN A 117 -8.55 -33.71 -43.78
N ALA A 118 -8.04 -33.09 -44.85
CA ALA A 118 -7.19 -31.90 -44.79
C ALA A 118 -7.91 -30.75 -44.07
N GLN A 119 -9.16 -30.49 -44.42
CA GLN A 119 -9.95 -29.43 -43.78
C GLN A 119 -10.20 -29.73 -42.30
N ARG A 120 -10.44 -30.99 -41.92
CA ARG A 120 -10.58 -31.37 -40.50
C ARG A 120 -9.31 -31.09 -39.71
N ILE A 121 -8.15 -31.47 -40.24
CA ILE A 121 -6.84 -31.24 -39.61
C ILE A 121 -6.57 -29.74 -39.45
N LEU A 122 -6.83 -28.94 -40.48
CA LEU A 122 -6.67 -27.49 -40.43
C LEU A 122 -7.61 -26.85 -39.40
N ASN A 123 -8.89 -27.22 -39.39
CA ASN A 123 -9.85 -26.68 -38.45
C ASN A 123 -9.50 -27.04 -36.99
N GLU A 124 -9.04 -28.28 -36.75
CA GLU A 124 -8.59 -28.71 -35.43
C GLU A 124 -7.36 -27.93 -34.98
N ALA A 125 -6.36 -27.77 -35.85
CA ALA A 125 -5.15 -27.02 -35.54
C ALA A 125 -5.42 -25.53 -35.29
N HIS A 126 -6.29 -24.91 -36.09
CA HIS A 126 -6.75 -23.53 -35.84
C HIS A 126 -7.48 -23.42 -34.50
N GLY A 127 -8.39 -24.35 -34.19
CA GLY A 127 -9.07 -24.36 -32.89
C GLY A 127 -8.09 -24.51 -31.71
N GLN A 128 -7.10 -25.40 -31.83
CA GLN A 128 -6.05 -25.58 -30.81
C GLN A 128 -5.20 -24.32 -30.64
N ALA A 129 -4.78 -23.69 -31.75
CA ALA A 129 -4.02 -22.45 -31.75
C ALA A 129 -4.81 -21.30 -31.11
N ASP A 130 -6.10 -21.15 -31.44
CA ASP A 130 -6.98 -20.13 -30.88
C ASP A 130 -7.19 -20.34 -29.37
N THR A 131 -7.44 -21.57 -28.92
CA THR A 131 -7.54 -21.88 -27.49
C THR A 131 -6.24 -21.57 -26.75
N MET A 132 -5.09 -21.98 -27.30
CA MET A 132 -3.78 -21.67 -26.70
C MET A 132 -3.54 -20.16 -26.55
N LEU A 133 -3.89 -19.36 -27.56
CA LEU A 133 -3.76 -17.90 -27.51
C LEU A 133 -4.73 -17.26 -26.51
N GLN A 134 -5.95 -17.80 -26.39
CA GLN A 134 -6.94 -17.36 -25.42
C GLN A 134 -6.48 -17.66 -24.00
N ASP A 135 -6.02 -18.88 -23.73
CA ASP A 135 -5.51 -19.30 -22.43
C ASP A 135 -4.32 -18.44 -22.01
N ALA A 136 -3.34 -18.24 -22.89
CA ALA A 136 -2.20 -17.36 -22.64
C ALA A 136 -2.62 -15.90 -22.42
N THR A 137 -3.72 -15.45 -23.03
CA THR A 137 -4.28 -14.11 -22.81
C THR A 137 -4.94 -13.98 -21.44
N ILE A 138 -5.68 -15.01 -21.01
CA ILE A 138 -6.33 -15.08 -19.70
C ILE A 138 -5.26 -15.10 -18.60
N GLU A 139 -4.31 -16.04 -18.66
CA GLU A 139 -3.22 -16.17 -17.70
C GLU A 139 -2.39 -14.88 -17.61
N ALA A 140 -2.08 -14.27 -18.75
CA ALA A 140 -1.42 -12.96 -18.80
C ALA A 140 -2.18 -11.86 -18.04
N ASN A 141 -3.51 -11.80 -18.21
CA ASN A 141 -4.33 -10.80 -17.54
C ASN A 141 -4.43 -11.09 -16.03
N GLU A 142 -4.54 -12.37 -15.64
CA GLU A 142 -4.55 -12.79 -14.25
C GLU A 142 -3.23 -12.43 -13.55
N LEU A 143 -2.09 -12.77 -14.14
CA LEU A 143 -0.77 -12.43 -13.61
C LEU A 143 -0.56 -10.91 -13.46
N VAL A 144 -0.96 -10.12 -14.47
CA VAL A 144 -0.88 -8.64 -14.38
C VAL A 144 -1.79 -8.10 -13.27
N ASN A 145 -3.00 -8.64 -13.13
CA ASN A 145 -3.94 -8.18 -12.12
C ASN A 145 -3.48 -8.57 -10.71
N GLU A 146 -2.95 -9.78 -10.52
CA GLU A 146 -2.38 -10.23 -9.25
C GLU A 146 -1.18 -9.37 -8.85
N ALA A 147 -0.25 -9.13 -9.79
CA ALA A 147 0.90 -8.28 -9.56
C ALA A 147 0.52 -6.85 -9.16
N LYS A 148 -0.44 -6.26 -9.87
CA LYS A 148 -1.00 -4.94 -9.53
C LYS A 148 -1.67 -4.93 -8.17
N ALA A 149 -2.51 -5.92 -7.87
CA ALA A 149 -3.18 -6.01 -6.58
C ALA A 149 -2.17 -6.14 -5.43
N LYS A 150 -1.09 -6.92 -5.63
CA LYS A 150 0.00 -7.06 -4.65
C LYS A 150 0.79 -5.75 -4.47
N ALA A 151 1.12 -5.07 -5.56
CA ALA A 151 1.77 -3.76 -5.50
C ALA A 151 0.88 -2.71 -4.80
N ASP A 152 -0.41 -2.65 -5.16
CA ASP A 152 -1.39 -1.74 -4.58
C ASP A 152 -1.60 -1.98 -3.09
N THR A 153 -1.76 -3.24 -2.67
CA THR A 153 -1.92 -3.59 -1.24
C THR A 153 -0.69 -3.24 -0.43
N SER A 154 0.52 -3.50 -0.96
CA SER A 154 1.77 -3.13 -0.30
C SER A 154 1.94 -1.62 -0.21
N ASN A 155 1.61 -0.88 -1.28
CA ASN A 155 1.63 0.58 -1.30
C ASN A 155 0.64 1.19 -0.31
N GLN A 156 -0.61 0.71 -0.31
CA GLN A 156 -1.64 1.17 0.63
C GLN A 156 -1.24 0.90 2.08
N GLU A 157 -0.64 -0.25 2.36
CA GLU A 157 -0.18 -0.57 3.71
C GLU A 157 0.98 0.34 4.14
N ALA A 158 1.96 0.58 3.26
CA ALA A 158 3.05 1.51 3.52
C ALA A 158 2.55 2.95 3.72
N GLU A 159 1.57 3.40 2.93
CA GLU A 159 0.93 4.71 3.09
C GLU A 159 0.15 4.81 4.40
N ARG A 160 -0.57 3.76 4.80
CA ARG A 160 -1.30 3.69 6.07
C ARG A 160 -0.37 3.76 7.26
N ILE A 161 0.71 2.98 7.26
CA ILE A 161 1.75 3.05 8.30
C ILE A 161 2.36 4.45 8.33
N ALA A 162 2.69 5.02 7.17
CA ALA A 162 3.26 6.36 7.10
C ALA A 162 2.32 7.45 7.59
N ALA A 163 1.01 7.32 7.36
CA ALA A 163 -0.01 8.22 7.89
C ALA A 163 -0.13 8.08 9.42
N ALA A 164 -0.12 6.85 9.93
CA ALA A 164 -0.17 6.58 11.36
C ALA A 164 1.03 7.18 12.11
N VAL A 165 2.25 6.96 11.61
CA VAL A 165 3.46 7.54 12.21
C VAL A 165 3.43 9.07 12.12
N ARG A 166 3.08 9.65 10.96
CA ARG A 166 2.91 11.10 10.82
C ARG A 166 1.92 11.68 11.84
N SER A 167 0.81 10.99 12.08
CA SER A 167 -0.19 11.41 13.06
C SER A 167 0.31 11.30 14.50
N SER A 168 1.05 10.23 14.84
CA SER A 168 1.67 10.07 16.16
C SER A 168 2.68 11.18 16.41
N VAL A 169 3.63 11.36 15.48
CA VAL A 169 4.67 12.40 15.56
C VAL A 169 4.04 13.79 15.64
N ALA A 170 3.01 14.08 14.86
CA ALA A 170 2.32 15.38 14.94
C ALA A 170 1.69 15.62 16.32
N THR A 171 1.12 14.59 16.93
CA THR A 171 0.53 14.65 18.27
C THR A 171 1.60 14.86 19.32
N GLU A 172 2.67 14.04 19.29
CA GLU A 172 3.80 14.15 20.22
C GLU A 172 4.48 15.52 20.14
N VAL A 173 4.73 16.03 18.93
CA VAL A 173 5.28 17.37 18.72
C VAL A 173 4.34 18.46 19.25
N ALA A 174 3.03 18.31 19.09
CA ALA A 174 2.05 19.25 19.63
C ALA A 174 2.03 19.23 21.16
N GLU A 175 2.07 18.05 21.78
CA GLU A 175 2.15 17.86 23.23
C GLU A 175 3.45 18.43 23.80
N LEU A 176 4.59 18.15 23.17
CA LEU A 176 5.90 18.71 23.57
C LEU A 176 5.90 20.23 23.48
N ARG A 177 5.38 20.82 22.40
CA ARG A 177 5.26 22.28 22.27
C ARG A 177 4.33 22.88 23.32
N ALA A 178 3.22 22.20 23.64
CA ALA A 178 2.30 22.66 24.68
C ALA A 178 2.96 22.61 26.07
N THR A 179 3.69 21.53 26.37
CA THR A 179 4.44 21.37 27.62
C THR A 179 5.55 22.40 27.73
N ALA A 180 6.40 22.56 26.71
CA ALA A 180 7.46 23.56 26.67
C ALA A 180 6.91 24.99 26.84
N LYS A 181 5.76 25.30 26.23
CA LYS A 181 5.09 26.60 26.41
C LYS A 181 4.60 26.81 27.85
N ARG A 182 4.04 25.77 28.49
CA ARG A 182 3.60 25.84 29.90
C ARG A 182 4.78 25.99 30.85
N GLU A 183 5.86 25.25 30.63
CA GLU A 183 7.09 25.34 31.44
C GLU A 183 7.72 26.72 31.30
N ALA A 184 7.82 27.26 30.07
CA ALA A 184 8.32 28.62 29.86
C ALA A 184 7.46 29.67 30.58
N ALA A 185 6.13 29.55 30.51
CA ALA A 185 5.23 30.45 31.23
C ALA A 185 5.36 30.30 32.76
N ALA A 186 5.56 29.08 33.27
CA ALA A 186 5.78 28.84 34.70
C ALA A 186 7.11 29.41 35.19
N VAL A 187 8.20 29.23 34.43
CA VAL A 187 9.51 29.83 34.73
C VAL A 187 9.42 31.36 34.72
N GLN A 188 8.71 31.94 33.75
CA GLN A 188 8.49 33.39 33.70
C GLN A 188 7.68 33.89 34.90
N ALA A 189 6.56 33.23 35.24
CA ALA A 189 5.74 33.60 36.38
C ALA A 189 6.51 33.49 37.71
N GLN A 190 7.34 32.45 37.85
CA GLN A 190 8.20 32.27 39.02
C GLN A 190 9.24 33.40 39.12
N ALA A 191 9.90 33.74 38.01
CA ALA A 191 10.85 34.85 37.97
C ALA A 191 10.19 36.21 38.31
N GLU A 192 8.98 36.44 37.80
CA GLU A 192 8.19 37.65 38.11
C GLU A 192 7.78 37.69 39.59
N HIS A 193 7.38 36.56 40.18
CA HIS A 193 7.03 36.46 41.60
C HIS A 193 8.24 36.71 42.50
N GLU A 194 9.37 36.04 42.25
CA GLU A 194 10.61 36.24 43.01
C GLU A 194 11.12 37.68 42.91
N ALA A 195 11.03 38.30 41.72
CA ALA A 195 11.38 39.70 41.54
C ALA A 195 10.43 40.65 42.30
N ALA A 196 9.15 40.31 42.40
CA ALA A 196 8.17 41.08 43.17
C ALA A 196 8.41 40.93 44.68
N ASP A 197 8.66 39.72 45.16
CA ASP A 197 8.99 39.44 46.57
C ASP A 197 10.25 40.19 46.99
N LEU A 198 11.33 40.10 46.21
CA LEU A 198 12.58 40.81 46.48
C LEU A 198 12.40 42.34 46.49
N LYS A 199 11.52 42.88 45.63
CA LYS A 199 11.18 44.31 45.67
C LYS A 199 10.37 44.66 46.90
N ALA A 200 9.43 43.81 47.31
CA ALA A 200 8.59 44.04 48.49
C ALA A 200 9.42 44.00 49.78
N THR A 201 10.32 43.01 49.94
CA THR A 201 11.22 42.93 51.08
C THR A 201 12.15 44.15 51.13
N ALA A 202 12.79 44.51 50.02
CA ALA A 202 13.64 45.69 49.94
C ALA A 202 12.88 46.99 50.25
N ALA A 203 11.63 47.12 49.80
CA ALA A 203 10.80 48.29 50.09
C ALA A 203 10.41 48.36 51.58
N ASN A 204 10.06 47.22 52.19
CA ASN A 204 9.73 47.14 53.62
C ASN A 204 10.94 47.48 54.49
N GLU A 205 12.10 46.88 54.21
CA GLU A 205 13.36 47.17 54.91
C GLU A 205 13.77 48.63 54.77
N ALA A 206 13.65 49.20 53.56
CA ALA A 206 13.93 50.62 53.33
C ALA A 206 12.93 51.54 54.06
N SER A 207 11.65 51.16 54.14
CA SER A 207 10.63 51.90 54.90
C SER A 207 10.90 51.83 56.40
N GLN A 208 11.30 50.67 56.91
CA GLN A 208 11.59 50.46 58.31
C GLN A 208 12.84 51.25 58.74
N ALA A 209 13.91 51.18 57.95
CA ALA A 209 15.10 52.01 58.17
C ALA A 209 14.81 53.51 58.15
N ARG A 210 13.86 53.98 57.32
CA ARG A 210 13.42 55.39 57.33
C ARG A 210 12.62 55.73 58.59
N ALA A 211 11.69 54.86 59.00
CA ALA A 211 10.89 55.06 60.21
C ALA A 211 11.77 55.10 61.47
N ASP A 212 12.77 54.22 61.55
CA ASP A 212 13.74 54.18 62.64
C ASP A 212 14.57 55.48 62.67
N ALA A 213 15.08 55.92 61.51
CA ALA A 213 15.82 57.18 61.41
C ALA A 213 14.97 58.42 61.78
N GLU A 214 13.69 58.46 61.38
CA GLU A 214 12.77 59.53 61.76
C GLU A 214 12.42 59.48 63.27
N GLY A 215 12.22 58.29 63.83
CA GLY A 215 11.95 58.09 65.25
C GLY A 215 13.08 58.59 66.13
N LEU A 216 14.32 58.19 65.81
CA LEU A 216 15.53 58.67 66.47
C LEU A 216 15.71 60.19 66.31
N ASN A 217 15.47 60.76 65.13
CA ASN A 217 15.52 62.21 64.95
C ASN A 217 14.51 62.94 65.83
N ARG A 218 13.29 62.40 66.00
CA ARG A 218 12.30 62.97 66.93
C ARG A 218 12.80 62.88 68.37
N GLU A 219 13.35 61.74 68.79
CA GLU A 219 13.93 61.58 70.13
C GLU A 219 15.09 62.57 70.37
N VAL A 220 15.94 62.80 69.35
CA VAL A 220 17.01 63.81 69.39
C VAL A 220 16.45 65.23 69.53
N GLU A 221 15.40 65.57 68.79
CA GLU A 221 14.78 66.90 68.90
C GLU A 221 14.04 67.08 70.23
N GLU A 222 13.38 66.04 70.74
CA GLU A 222 12.72 66.03 72.05
C GLU A 222 13.73 66.18 73.19
N THR A 223 14.83 65.42 73.15
CA THR A 223 15.93 65.55 74.14
C THR A 223 16.57 66.93 74.07
N ARG A 224 16.81 67.48 72.87
CA ARG A 224 17.29 68.87 72.69
C ARG A 224 16.32 69.89 73.28
N ALA A 225 15.03 69.76 73.03
CA ALA A 225 14.01 70.69 73.54
C ALA A 225 13.80 70.55 75.05
N ALA A 226 13.93 69.36 75.63
CA ALA A 226 13.90 69.13 77.07
C ALA A 226 15.11 69.78 77.75
N LEU A 227 16.32 69.56 77.22
CA LEU A 227 17.55 70.20 77.71
C LEU A 227 17.47 71.72 77.61
N ALA A 228 16.95 72.27 76.52
CA ALA A 228 16.79 73.71 76.35
C ALA A 228 15.85 74.32 77.40
N ARG A 229 14.75 73.62 77.73
CA ARG A 229 13.83 74.05 78.79
C ARG A 229 14.45 73.96 80.18
N GLU A 230 15.20 72.90 80.46
CA GLU A 230 15.91 72.76 81.74
C GLU A 230 16.95 73.88 81.92
N LEU A 231 17.64 74.27 80.85
CA LEU A 231 18.55 75.41 80.86
C LEU A 231 17.88 76.72 81.18
N ASP A 232 16.77 77.03 80.50
CA ASP A 232 16.07 78.29 80.72
C ASP A 232 15.55 78.36 82.15
N SER A 233 15.06 77.24 82.70
CA SER A 233 14.69 77.13 84.11
C SER A 233 15.89 77.39 85.03
N ARG A 234 17.01 76.67 84.86
CA ARG A 234 18.21 76.85 85.70
C ARG A 234 18.77 78.27 85.59
N ARG A 235 18.76 78.87 84.40
CA ARG A 235 19.19 80.26 84.18
C ARG A 235 18.27 81.24 84.92
N SER A 236 16.96 81.06 84.82
CA SER A 236 15.96 81.86 85.54
C SER A 236 16.08 81.72 87.06
N ASP A 237 16.29 80.50 87.57
CA ASP A 237 16.46 80.24 89.00
C ASP A 237 17.71 80.96 89.54
N VAL A 238 18.81 80.92 88.79
CA VAL A 238 20.04 81.64 89.14
C VAL A 238 19.84 83.17 89.08
N GLU A 239 19.04 83.68 88.14
CA GLU A 239 18.70 85.11 88.08
C GLU A 239 17.80 85.55 89.24
N ALA A 240 16.83 84.72 89.63
CA ALA A 240 15.99 84.95 90.79
C ALA A 240 16.82 84.96 92.08
N GLN A 241 17.70 83.98 92.27
CA GLN A 241 18.63 83.95 93.41
C GLN A 241 19.53 85.20 93.45
N LEU A 242 19.98 85.69 92.29
CA LEU A 242 20.75 86.93 92.20
C LEU A 242 19.92 88.16 92.63
N ALA A 243 18.64 88.23 92.26
CA ALA A 243 17.75 89.31 92.65
C ALA A 243 17.40 89.26 94.15
N ASP A 244 17.11 88.08 94.68
CA ASP A 244 16.82 87.86 96.10
C ASP A 244 18.04 88.22 96.97
N HIS A 245 19.25 87.79 96.59
CA HIS A 245 20.46 88.20 97.29
C HIS A 245 20.71 89.70 97.22
N ARG A 246 20.44 90.35 96.08
CA ARG A 246 20.57 91.81 95.96
C ARG A 246 19.63 92.56 96.89
N THR A 247 18.37 92.14 96.93
CA THR A 247 17.32 92.76 97.76
C THR A 247 17.53 92.50 99.26
N ALA A 248 17.97 91.28 99.64
CA ALA A 248 18.33 90.96 101.01
C ALA A 248 19.48 91.84 101.52
N VAL A 249 20.55 91.99 100.73
CA VAL A 249 21.68 92.87 101.07
C VAL A 249 21.23 94.34 101.16
N GLU A 250 20.35 94.81 100.27
CA GLU A 250 19.80 96.16 100.35
C GLU A 250 18.93 96.38 101.59
N ALA A 251 18.15 95.37 102.00
CA ALA A 251 17.36 95.40 103.23
C ALA A 251 18.26 95.42 104.48
N GLU A 252 19.35 94.65 104.49
CA GLU A 252 20.34 94.68 105.58
C GLU A 252 21.05 96.03 105.68
N ILE A 253 21.44 96.63 104.54
CA ILE A 253 21.98 98.00 104.50
C ILE A 253 20.95 99.02 105.00
N ALA A 254 19.67 98.87 104.64
CA ALA A 254 18.61 99.78 105.09
C ALA A 254 18.30 99.60 106.58
N GLN A 255 18.31 98.36 107.09
CA GLN A 255 18.08 98.03 108.49
C GLN A 255 19.21 98.55 109.37
N THR A 256 20.47 98.29 108.99
CA THR A 256 21.64 98.87 109.66
C THR A 256 21.63 100.41 109.64
N LYS A 257 21.16 101.03 108.55
CA LYS A 257 20.95 102.49 108.49
C LYS A 257 19.83 102.97 109.42
N ARG A 258 18.75 102.21 109.61
CA ARG A 258 17.64 102.54 110.54
C ARG A 258 18.04 102.34 112.00
N ASP A 259 18.73 101.25 112.32
CA ASP A 259 19.23 100.98 113.67
C ASP A 259 20.25 102.06 114.06
N LEU A 260 21.14 102.45 113.12
CA LEU A 260 22.03 103.59 113.30
C LEU A 260 21.28 104.91 113.51
N ALA A 261 20.16 105.12 112.81
CA ALA A 261 19.33 106.31 112.97
C ALA A 261 18.58 106.33 114.32
N ALA A 262 18.11 105.17 114.80
CA ALA A 262 17.48 105.00 116.10
C ALA A 262 18.47 105.24 117.25
N ASP A 263 19.69 104.71 117.15
CA ASP A 263 20.78 104.96 118.09
C ASP A 263 21.14 106.46 118.15
N THR A 264 21.16 107.16 117.00
CA THR A 264 21.36 108.62 116.99
C THR A 264 20.20 109.44 117.58
N GLN A 265 18.97 108.90 117.63
CA GLN A 265 17.81 109.57 118.22
C GLN A 265 17.77 109.40 119.74
N GLN A 266 18.16 108.23 120.26
CA GLN A 266 18.31 108.00 121.70
C GLN A 266 19.47 108.84 122.28
N ALA A 267 20.57 109.00 121.53
CA ALA A 267 21.71 109.84 121.91
C ALA A 267 21.39 111.37 121.94
N ARG A 268 20.27 111.82 121.35
CA ARG A 268 19.87 113.25 121.35
C ARG A 268 19.18 113.70 122.64
N VAL A 269 18.65 112.77 123.44
CA VAL A 269 17.95 113.10 124.69
C VAL A 269 18.95 113.35 125.84
N ASP A 270 20.09 112.65 125.84
CA ASP A 270 21.10 112.78 126.89
C ASP A 270 22.13 113.91 126.61
N LEU A 271 22.27 114.33 125.34
CA LEU A 271 23.26 115.32 124.89
C LEU A 271 22.76 116.77 124.92
N ALA A 272 21.89 117.13 125.87
CA ALA A 272 21.46 118.51 126.08
C ALA A 272 22.42 119.31 126.98
N ASN A 273 23.37 118.67 127.67
CA ASN A 273 24.26 119.33 128.64
C ASN A 273 25.77 119.33 128.31
N GLU A 274 26.25 118.61 127.28
CA GLU A 274 27.69 118.52 126.98
C GLU A 274 27.99 118.60 125.47
N ILE A 275 27.69 119.74 124.84
CA ILE A 275 28.04 120.00 123.43
C ILE A 275 29.12 121.08 123.36
N GLU A 276 30.37 120.65 123.12
CA GLU A 276 31.36 121.46 122.38
C GLU A 276 32.58 120.61 121.95
N GLN A 277 33.05 119.65 122.75
CA GLN A 277 34.37 119.04 122.52
C GLN A 277 34.40 117.71 121.71
N ALA A 278 33.28 117.07 121.34
CA ALA A 278 33.27 115.71 120.75
C ALA A 278 32.76 115.59 119.28
N ARG A 279 32.77 116.66 118.47
CA ARG A 279 32.12 116.67 117.14
C ARG A 279 32.96 116.17 115.95
N THR A 280 34.28 116.05 116.05
CA THR A 280 35.14 115.73 114.88
C THR A 280 35.66 114.29 114.84
N ALA A 281 35.64 113.57 115.96
CA ALA A 281 36.11 112.18 116.03
C ALA A 281 35.02 111.17 115.60
N LEU A 282 33.76 111.39 116.01
CA LEU A 282 32.65 110.44 115.78
C LEU A 282 32.14 110.43 114.32
N ALA A 283 32.25 111.55 113.60
CA ALA A 283 31.85 111.63 112.20
C ALA A 283 32.74 110.78 111.28
N ARG A 284 34.05 110.70 111.59
CA ARG A 284 34.99 109.86 110.82
C ARG A 284 34.76 108.37 111.05
N ASP A 285 34.46 107.97 112.28
CA ASP A 285 34.25 106.56 112.63
C ASP A 285 32.95 105.99 112.02
N LEU A 286 31.90 106.83 111.91
CA LEU A 286 30.64 106.45 111.25
C LEU A 286 30.76 106.40 109.72
N GLU A 287 31.56 107.27 109.13
CA GLU A 287 31.84 107.26 107.69
C GLU A 287 32.72 106.07 107.31
N GLN A 288 33.70 105.74 108.16
CA GLN A 288 34.53 104.54 108.03
C GLN A 288 33.68 103.26 108.08
N ARG A 289 32.80 103.09 109.08
CA ARG A 289 31.94 101.89 109.19
C ARG A 289 30.94 101.74 108.05
N LYS A 290 30.42 102.84 107.50
CA LYS A 290 29.56 102.78 106.30
C LYS A 290 30.36 102.37 105.06
N ALA A 291 31.55 102.94 104.88
CA ALA A 291 32.42 102.58 103.78
C ALA A 291 32.87 101.11 103.85
N ASP A 292 33.17 100.62 105.06
CA ASP A 292 33.56 99.22 105.29
C ASP A 292 32.38 98.26 104.99
N ALA A 293 31.17 98.57 105.46
CA ALA A 293 29.97 97.76 105.19
C ALA A 293 29.56 97.78 103.70
N GLU A 294 29.67 98.93 103.02
CA GLU A 294 29.39 99.04 101.59
C GLU A 294 30.44 98.28 100.75
N ALA A 295 31.70 98.30 101.17
CA ALA A 295 32.78 97.54 100.52
C ALA A 295 32.64 96.02 100.71
N GLU A 296 32.21 95.56 101.89
CA GLU A 296 31.98 94.14 102.16
C GLU A 296 30.77 93.60 101.38
N ALA A 297 29.67 94.36 101.33
CA ALA A 297 28.51 94.05 100.49
C ALA A 297 28.84 94.03 98.99
N GLU A 298 29.70 94.93 98.50
CA GLU A 298 30.14 94.92 97.10
C GLU A 298 31.04 93.71 96.78
N LYS A 299 31.86 93.28 97.74
CA LYS A 299 32.72 92.10 97.62
C LYS A 299 31.90 90.81 97.52
N GLU A 300 30.89 90.65 98.38
CA GLU A 300 29.99 89.49 98.35
C GLU A 300 29.16 89.45 97.07
N ARG A 301 28.64 90.59 96.60
CA ARG A 301 27.93 90.70 95.30
C ARG A 301 28.80 90.28 94.13
N LYS A 302 30.05 90.76 94.07
CA LYS A 302 31.00 90.40 93.00
C LYS A 302 31.42 88.92 93.09
N ALA A 303 31.56 88.37 94.29
CA ALA A 303 31.87 86.95 94.48
C ALA A 303 30.73 86.05 94.00
N PHE A 304 29.48 86.35 94.38
CA PHE A 304 28.30 85.61 93.94
C PHE A 304 28.07 85.73 92.43
N GLN A 305 28.27 86.90 91.85
CA GLN A 305 28.16 87.11 90.40
C GLN A 305 29.18 86.27 89.61
N ARG A 306 30.43 86.18 90.08
CA ARG A 306 31.45 85.32 89.47
C ARG A 306 31.10 83.83 89.60
N ALA A 307 30.53 83.40 90.72
CA ALA A 307 30.08 82.02 90.91
C ALA A 307 28.93 81.68 89.95
N SER A 308 27.98 82.59 89.76
CA SER A 308 26.87 82.47 88.80
C SER A 308 27.35 82.40 87.35
N GLU A 309 28.27 83.28 86.94
CA GLU A 309 28.88 83.26 85.60
C GLU A 309 29.68 81.98 85.36
N LYS A 310 30.38 81.48 86.38
CA LYS A 310 31.10 80.21 86.31
C LYS A 310 30.14 79.02 86.13
N ALA A 311 29.06 78.96 86.92
CA ALA A 311 28.05 77.90 86.81
C ALA A 311 27.33 77.93 85.44
N ARG A 312 27.05 79.12 84.89
CA ARG A 312 26.50 79.26 83.53
C ARG A 312 27.44 78.71 82.47
N LYS A 313 28.73 79.03 82.58
CA LYS A 313 29.74 78.56 81.64
C LYS A 313 29.97 77.04 81.73
N GLU A 314 30.03 76.50 82.94
CA GLU A 314 30.13 75.05 83.18
C GLU A 314 28.94 74.30 82.57
N LEU A 315 27.71 74.84 82.71
CA LEU A 315 26.52 74.30 82.06
C LEU A 315 26.57 74.37 80.53
N ASP A 316 26.97 75.52 79.97
CA ASP A 316 27.09 75.68 78.51
C ASP A 316 28.15 74.74 77.91
N ASP A 317 29.25 74.49 78.64
CA ASP A 317 30.31 73.54 78.26
C ASP A 317 29.81 72.07 78.34
N GLU A 318 29.09 71.68 79.39
CA GLU A 318 28.46 70.35 79.51
C GLU A 318 27.49 70.08 78.33
N LEU A 319 26.72 71.09 77.93
CA LEU A 319 25.79 71.00 76.80
C LEU A 319 26.46 70.95 75.45
N ALA A 320 27.55 71.70 75.26
CA ALA A 320 28.38 71.57 74.07
C ALA A 320 28.91 70.12 73.96
N GLY A 321 29.30 69.52 75.10
CA GLY A 321 29.67 68.12 75.21
C GLY A 321 28.54 67.16 74.80
N ILE A 322 27.35 67.29 75.39
CA ILE A 322 26.19 66.44 75.09
C ILE A 322 25.75 66.61 73.62
N ARG A 323 25.71 67.85 73.09
CA ARG A 323 25.37 68.12 71.68
C ARG A 323 26.37 67.48 70.72
N SER A 324 27.66 67.53 71.06
CA SER A 324 28.71 66.87 70.28
C SER A 324 28.56 65.35 70.31
N GLN A 325 28.20 64.76 71.46
CA GLN A 325 27.97 63.32 71.57
C GLN A 325 26.75 62.88 70.76
N VAL A 326 25.62 63.59 70.88
CA VAL A 326 24.40 63.31 70.11
C VAL A 326 24.63 63.49 68.60
N ALA A 327 25.39 64.51 68.19
CA ALA A 327 25.74 64.71 66.78
C ALA A 327 26.62 63.56 66.24
N ALA A 328 27.63 63.14 67.00
CA ALA A 328 28.50 62.03 66.62
C ALA A 328 27.73 60.69 66.57
N GLU A 329 26.78 60.47 67.47
CA GLU A 329 25.93 59.28 67.49
C GLU A 329 24.95 59.26 66.30
N SER A 330 24.38 60.41 65.95
CA SER A 330 23.57 60.59 64.74
C SER A 330 24.38 60.33 63.46
N GLU A 331 25.57 60.91 63.33
CA GLU A 331 26.47 60.66 62.18
C GLU A 331 26.86 59.18 62.07
N ARG A 332 27.21 58.55 63.20
CA ARG A 332 27.55 57.13 63.23
C ARG A 332 26.38 56.25 62.75
N LEU A 333 25.16 56.52 63.22
CA LEU A 333 23.97 55.76 62.81
C LEU A 333 23.63 55.99 61.32
N THR A 334 23.81 57.19 60.79
CA THR A 334 23.64 57.43 59.35
C THR A 334 24.64 56.62 58.52
N HIS A 335 25.90 56.55 58.95
CA HIS A 335 26.92 55.73 58.28
C HIS A 335 26.62 54.22 58.40
N GLU A 336 26.12 53.75 59.54
CA GLU A 336 25.68 52.36 59.71
C GLU A 336 24.47 52.05 58.80
N ALA A 337 23.51 52.96 58.68
CA ALA A 337 22.37 52.83 57.77
C ALA A 337 22.78 52.83 56.30
N GLU A 338 23.76 53.66 55.91
CA GLU A 338 24.33 53.68 54.55
C GLU A 338 25.08 52.38 54.22
N ARG A 339 25.88 51.86 55.17
CA ARG A 339 26.54 50.55 55.00
C ARG A 339 25.53 49.42 54.85
N ALA A 340 24.51 49.37 55.71
CA ALA A 340 23.45 48.37 55.64
C ALA A 340 22.73 48.43 54.28
N ARG A 341 22.50 49.63 53.73
CA ARG A 341 21.93 49.80 52.38
C ARG A 341 22.85 49.26 51.28
N MET A 342 24.15 49.56 51.32
CA MET A 342 25.11 49.06 50.33
C MET A 342 25.23 47.54 50.37
N GLU A 343 25.28 46.95 51.58
CA GLU A 343 25.32 45.50 51.77
C GLU A 343 24.05 44.83 51.22
N LEU A 344 22.87 45.39 51.51
CA LEU A 344 21.60 44.90 50.97
C LEU A 344 21.55 45.01 49.44
N GLU A 345 22.04 46.10 48.86
CA GLU A 345 22.06 46.30 47.41
C GLU A 345 22.96 45.27 46.70
N VAL A 346 24.10 44.91 47.32
CA VAL A 346 24.97 43.83 46.85
C VAL A 346 24.29 42.47 46.97
N GLU A 347 23.63 42.16 48.08
CA GLU A 347 22.92 40.88 48.25
C GLU A 347 21.77 40.74 47.24
N LEU A 348 20.98 41.80 47.05
CA LEU A 348 19.89 41.81 46.07
C LEU A 348 20.40 41.59 44.64
N LYS A 349 21.54 42.19 44.30
CA LYS A 349 22.17 41.97 43.00
C LYS A 349 22.66 40.53 42.86
N ALA A 350 23.32 39.98 43.88
CA ALA A 350 23.79 38.60 43.88
C ALA A 350 22.62 37.61 43.71
N ARG A 351 21.51 37.80 44.44
CA ARG A 351 20.31 36.95 44.31
C ARG A 351 19.66 37.03 42.94
N ARG A 352 19.60 38.23 42.33
CA ARG A 352 19.10 38.39 40.95
C ARG A 352 19.99 37.68 39.94
N ASP A 353 21.31 37.86 40.04
CA ASP A 353 22.26 37.20 39.14
C ASP A 353 22.19 35.66 39.28
N GLU A 354 21.94 35.15 40.50
CA GLU A 354 21.76 33.72 40.76
C GLU A 354 20.45 33.18 40.19
N SER A 355 19.31 33.86 40.41
CA SER A 355 18.02 33.42 39.85
C SER A 355 17.99 33.51 38.31
N GLU A 356 18.57 34.56 37.72
CA GLU A 356 18.71 34.69 36.26
C GLU A 356 19.52 33.53 35.67
N LYS A 357 20.63 33.15 36.30
CA LYS A 357 21.42 31.98 35.87
C LYS A 357 20.63 30.69 35.98
N GLU A 358 19.90 30.49 37.06
CA GLU A 358 19.11 29.27 37.26
C GLU A 358 17.97 29.17 36.23
N HIS A 359 17.24 30.26 35.99
CA HIS A 359 16.19 30.31 34.96
C HIS A 359 16.76 30.09 33.56
N LEU A 360 17.91 30.69 33.24
CA LEU A 360 18.59 30.49 31.97
C LEU A 360 19.02 29.02 31.79
N ALA A 361 19.58 28.40 32.82
CA ALA A 361 19.98 27.00 32.78
C ALA A 361 18.78 26.07 32.56
N ARG A 362 17.68 26.27 33.30
CA ARG A 362 16.43 25.51 33.11
C ARG A 362 15.85 25.71 31.71
N HIS A 363 15.86 26.95 31.20
CA HIS A 363 15.39 27.24 29.85
C HIS A 363 16.25 26.55 28.79
N GLN A 364 17.58 26.63 28.89
CA GLN A 364 18.49 25.95 27.97
C GLN A 364 18.30 24.43 28.00
N GLN A 365 18.10 23.83 29.18
CA GLN A 365 17.81 22.41 29.32
C GLN A 365 16.49 22.02 28.64
N ALA A 366 15.42 22.79 28.85
CA ALA A 366 14.11 22.56 28.22
C ALA A 366 14.19 22.70 26.69
N VAL A 367 14.93 23.70 26.20
CA VAL A 367 15.19 23.88 24.76
C VAL A 367 15.98 22.71 24.19
N ALA A 368 17.05 22.26 24.86
CA ALA A 368 17.85 21.12 24.40
C ALA A 368 17.04 19.81 24.36
N GLN A 369 16.21 19.57 25.36
CA GLN A 369 15.31 18.42 25.38
C GLN A 369 14.28 18.50 24.25
N THR A 370 13.62 19.65 24.08
CA THR A 370 12.64 19.85 23.00
C THR A 370 13.27 19.68 21.63
N GLN A 371 14.48 20.22 21.42
CA GLN A 371 15.21 20.09 20.17
C GLN A 371 15.55 18.62 19.88
N LYS A 372 16.04 17.88 20.88
CA LYS A 372 16.31 16.45 20.73
C LYS A 372 15.07 15.68 20.28
N TYR A 373 13.92 15.89 20.92
CA TYR A 373 12.68 15.24 20.51
C TYR A 373 12.25 15.62 19.09
N LEU A 374 12.43 16.89 18.70
CA LEU A 374 12.14 17.33 17.32
C LEU A 374 13.07 16.66 16.31
N ASP A 375 14.35 16.50 16.65
CA ASP A 375 15.33 15.83 15.79
C ASP A 375 15.01 14.33 15.65
N ASP A 376 14.67 13.65 16.75
CA ASP A 376 14.25 12.25 16.76
C ASP A 376 12.96 12.04 15.93
N ALA A 377 11.96 12.91 16.11
CA ALA A 377 10.72 12.91 15.33
C ALA A 377 10.98 13.13 13.83
N ASN A 378 11.87 14.06 13.47
CA ASN A 378 12.23 14.30 12.07
C ASN A 378 12.98 13.12 11.46
N ALA A 379 13.84 12.45 12.23
CA ALA A 379 14.54 11.23 11.80
C ALA A 379 13.54 10.11 11.53
N GLU A 380 12.56 9.91 12.41
CA GLU A 380 11.50 8.90 12.21
C GLU A 380 10.65 9.19 10.97
N LEU A 381 10.25 10.45 10.76
CA LEU A 381 9.51 10.87 9.56
C LEU A 381 10.31 10.63 8.27
N THR A 382 11.62 10.89 8.32
CA THR A 382 12.52 10.67 7.18
C THR A 382 12.65 9.19 6.86
N GLU A 383 12.82 8.35 7.88
CA GLU A 383 12.91 6.90 7.74
C GLU A 383 11.61 6.29 7.19
N VAL A 384 10.46 6.74 7.70
CA VAL A 384 9.15 6.31 7.18
C VAL A 384 8.97 6.72 5.73
N THR A 385 9.32 7.96 5.38
CA THR A 385 9.24 8.44 3.99
C THR A 385 10.14 7.61 3.07
N ARG A 386 11.37 7.29 3.52
CA ARG A 386 12.30 6.42 2.79
C ARG A 386 11.70 5.04 2.55
N ARG A 387 11.16 4.39 3.59
CA ARG A 387 10.53 3.07 3.47
C ARG A 387 9.31 3.08 2.55
N THR A 388 8.45 4.09 2.63
CA THR A 388 7.30 4.21 1.73
C THR A 388 7.74 4.35 0.27
N ASN A 389 8.80 5.13 0.01
CA ASN A 389 9.35 5.26 -1.34
C ASN A 389 10.01 3.96 -1.83
N GLU A 390 10.68 3.21 -0.95
CA GLU A 390 11.25 1.90 -1.26
C GLU A 390 10.17 0.90 -1.65
N VAL A 391 9.13 0.74 -0.82
CA VAL A 391 7.98 -0.13 -1.13
C VAL A 391 7.32 0.26 -2.45
N ARG A 392 7.17 1.56 -2.72
CA ARG A 392 6.65 2.04 -4.01
C ARG A 392 7.54 1.63 -5.18
N SER A 393 8.86 1.79 -5.03
CA SER A 393 9.81 1.40 -6.07
C SER A 393 9.85 -0.12 -6.29
N GLU A 394 9.69 -0.91 -5.22
CA GLU A 394 9.56 -2.37 -5.30
C GLU A 394 8.27 -2.76 -6.02
N GLY A 395 7.14 -2.11 -5.72
CA GLY A 395 5.88 -2.31 -6.43
C GLY A 395 5.97 -2.00 -7.92
N GLU A 396 6.60 -0.87 -8.29
CA GLU A 396 6.85 -0.51 -9.69
C GLU A 396 7.80 -1.51 -10.39
N ALA A 397 8.79 -2.03 -9.68
CA ALA A 397 9.70 -3.05 -10.19
C ALA A 397 8.98 -4.38 -10.46
N ILE A 398 8.15 -4.85 -9.51
CA ILE A 398 7.32 -6.06 -9.64
C ILE A 398 6.39 -5.93 -10.85
N GLU A 399 5.68 -4.80 -10.98
CA GLU A 399 4.81 -4.58 -12.15
C GLU A 399 5.58 -4.64 -13.47
N LYS A 400 6.79 -4.07 -13.51
CA LYS A 400 7.62 -4.06 -14.72
C LYS A 400 8.12 -5.46 -15.07
N GLU A 401 8.59 -6.20 -14.08
CA GLU A 401 9.05 -7.58 -14.23
C GLU A 401 7.91 -8.47 -14.73
N MET A 402 6.74 -8.41 -14.09
CA MET A 402 5.57 -9.18 -14.48
C MET A 402 5.07 -8.83 -15.90
N ARG A 403 5.13 -7.55 -16.30
CA ARG A 403 4.82 -7.17 -17.70
C ARG A 403 5.81 -7.76 -18.69
N GLN A 404 7.07 -7.91 -18.33
CA GLN A 404 8.08 -8.54 -19.19
C GLN A 404 7.85 -10.04 -19.29
N GLU A 405 7.59 -10.72 -18.17
CA GLU A 405 7.26 -12.15 -18.15
C GLU A 405 6.00 -12.45 -18.98
N VAL A 406 4.93 -11.70 -18.78
CA VAL A 406 3.68 -11.84 -19.54
C VAL A 406 3.90 -11.61 -21.04
N LYS A 407 4.73 -10.64 -21.41
CA LYS A 407 5.11 -10.41 -22.81
C LYS A 407 5.89 -11.58 -23.39
N ALA A 408 6.79 -12.19 -22.62
CA ALA A 408 7.56 -13.35 -23.03
C ALA A 408 6.65 -14.57 -23.22
N ALA A 409 5.79 -14.87 -22.24
CA ALA A 409 4.84 -15.97 -22.28
C ALA A 409 3.87 -15.86 -23.46
N ARG A 410 3.29 -14.67 -23.72
CA ARG A 410 2.45 -14.45 -24.91
C ARG A 410 3.20 -14.68 -26.21
N LYS A 411 4.44 -14.23 -26.31
CA LYS A 411 5.26 -14.46 -27.50
C LYS A 411 5.54 -15.95 -27.72
N GLU A 412 5.80 -16.69 -26.66
CA GLU A 412 6.00 -18.15 -26.72
C GLU A 412 4.72 -18.88 -27.16
N ALA A 413 3.56 -18.49 -26.63
CA ALA A 413 2.26 -19.00 -27.07
C ALA A 413 1.99 -18.66 -28.55
N GLU A 414 2.29 -17.44 -29.01
CA GLU A 414 2.16 -17.05 -30.41
C GLU A 414 3.04 -17.88 -31.35
N VAL A 415 4.28 -18.16 -30.95
CA VAL A 415 5.18 -19.02 -31.72
C VAL A 415 4.64 -20.45 -31.78
N SER A 416 4.23 -21.00 -30.63
CA SER A 416 3.71 -22.36 -30.53
C SER A 416 2.41 -22.54 -31.35
N ALA A 417 1.50 -21.58 -31.28
CA ALA A 417 0.26 -21.56 -32.07
C ALA A 417 0.56 -21.53 -33.58
N ARG A 418 1.54 -20.72 -34.02
CA ARG A 418 1.98 -20.70 -35.42
C ARG A 418 2.59 -22.03 -35.85
N ASP A 419 3.37 -22.67 -34.99
CA ASP A 419 3.99 -23.97 -35.30
C ASP A 419 2.94 -25.08 -35.42
N ILE A 420 1.90 -25.07 -34.60
CA ILE A 420 0.76 -26.00 -34.71
C ILE A 420 0.05 -25.85 -36.05
N VAL A 421 -0.30 -24.62 -36.43
CA VAL A 421 -0.97 -24.34 -37.71
C VAL A 421 -0.09 -24.72 -38.89
N ARG A 422 1.20 -24.33 -38.88
CA ARG A 422 2.15 -24.69 -39.94
C ARG A 422 2.30 -26.21 -40.10
N ALA A 423 2.45 -26.94 -38.99
CA ALA A 423 2.56 -28.39 -39.05
C ALA A 423 1.27 -29.05 -39.59
N ALA A 424 0.11 -28.46 -39.33
CA ALA A 424 -1.16 -28.92 -39.87
C ALA A 424 -1.31 -28.60 -41.36
N GLU A 425 -0.88 -27.42 -41.82
CA GLU A 425 -0.82 -27.04 -43.23
C GLU A 425 0.09 -27.99 -44.03
N GLU A 426 1.28 -28.30 -43.51
CA GLU A 426 2.20 -29.25 -44.13
C GLU A 426 1.58 -30.66 -44.27
N ARG A 427 0.88 -31.14 -43.22
CA ARG A 427 0.17 -32.44 -43.27
C ARG A 427 -1.01 -32.42 -44.23
N ALA A 428 -1.80 -31.34 -44.22
CA ALA A 428 -2.95 -31.18 -45.11
C ALA A 428 -2.52 -31.17 -46.59
N SER A 429 -1.44 -30.44 -46.91
CA SER A 429 -0.83 -30.45 -48.25
C SER A 429 -0.39 -31.86 -48.63
N ALA A 430 0.32 -32.57 -47.75
CA ALA A 430 0.79 -33.92 -48.04
C ALA A 430 -0.36 -34.91 -48.32
N ILE A 431 -1.50 -34.79 -47.62
CA ILE A 431 -2.69 -35.63 -47.87
C ILE A 431 -3.29 -35.34 -49.24
N ILE A 432 -3.35 -34.07 -49.63
CA ILE A 432 -3.86 -33.66 -50.94
C ILE A 432 -2.91 -34.14 -52.04
N ASP A 433 -1.60 -33.93 -51.89
CA ASP A 433 -0.59 -34.38 -52.85
C ASP A 433 -0.63 -35.91 -53.03
N GLU A 434 -0.77 -36.67 -51.94
CA GLU A 434 -0.91 -38.13 -52.00
C GLU A 434 -2.20 -38.56 -52.72
N ALA A 435 -3.30 -37.85 -52.50
CA ALA A 435 -4.57 -38.11 -53.19
C ALA A 435 -4.48 -37.78 -54.68
N ASP A 436 -3.84 -36.68 -55.05
CA ASP A 436 -3.60 -36.28 -56.43
C ASP A 436 -2.72 -37.30 -57.15
N ASP A 437 -1.66 -37.81 -56.51
CA ASP A 437 -0.81 -38.86 -57.08
C ASP A 437 -1.58 -40.18 -57.26
N ARG A 438 -2.39 -40.58 -56.27
CA ARG A 438 -3.24 -41.78 -56.38
C ARG A 438 -4.28 -41.66 -57.50
N THR A 439 -4.92 -40.50 -57.63
CA THR A 439 -5.92 -40.28 -58.67
C THR A 439 -5.29 -40.23 -60.07
N ARG A 440 -4.10 -39.65 -60.21
CA ARG A 440 -3.32 -39.72 -61.46
C ARG A 440 -3.00 -41.16 -61.85
N LEU A 441 -2.57 -41.99 -60.90
CA LEU A 441 -2.30 -43.41 -61.15
C LEU A 441 -3.57 -44.18 -61.56
N LEU A 442 -4.71 -43.92 -60.91
CA LEU A 442 -5.99 -44.53 -61.27
C LEU A 442 -6.45 -44.15 -62.68
N VAL A 443 -6.28 -42.88 -63.07
CA VAL A 443 -6.61 -42.42 -64.42
C VAL A 443 -5.67 -43.05 -65.44
N ALA A 444 -4.37 -43.15 -65.16
CA ALA A 444 -3.41 -43.78 -66.07
C ALA A 444 -3.72 -45.28 -66.30
N ASP A 445 -4.03 -46.06 -65.25
CA ASP A 445 -4.44 -47.46 -65.37
C ASP A 445 -5.76 -47.60 -66.16
N ALA A 446 -6.71 -46.67 -65.95
CA ALA A 446 -7.95 -46.64 -66.70
C ALA A 446 -7.74 -46.32 -68.18
N GLU A 447 -6.88 -45.36 -68.50
CA GLU A 447 -6.52 -45.00 -69.88
C GLU A 447 -5.85 -46.18 -70.60
N GLU A 448 -4.96 -46.91 -69.91
CA GLU A 448 -4.34 -48.12 -70.45
C GLU A 448 -5.41 -49.18 -70.77
N ARG A 449 -6.33 -49.48 -69.86
CA ARG A 449 -7.42 -50.44 -70.08
C ARG A 449 -8.37 -50.00 -71.18
N LEU A 450 -8.71 -48.71 -71.26
CA LEU A 450 -9.51 -48.15 -72.34
C LEU A 450 -8.82 -48.29 -73.70
N SER A 451 -7.50 -48.13 -73.74
CA SER A 451 -6.71 -48.36 -74.94
C SER A 451 -6.77 -49.83 -75.38
N GLN A 452 -6.70 -50.77 -74.43
CA GLN A 452 -6.84 -52.21 -74.69
C GLN A 452 -8.23 -52.54 -75.24
N ILE A 453 -9.31 -52.06 -74.60
CA ILE A 453 -10.69 -52.24 -75.07
C ILE A 453 -10.87 -51.67 -76.47
N ARG A 454 -10.26 -50.50 -76.77
CA ARG A 454 -10.31 -49.91 -78.10
C ARG A 454 -9.60 -50.77 -79.15
N ILE A 455 -8.41 -51.29 -78.83
CA ILE A 455 -7.66 -52.19 -79.72
C ILE A 455 -8.46 -53.48 -79.95
N GLU A 456 -9.03 -54.09 -78.90
CA GLU A 456 -9.91 -55.25 -79.02
C GLU A 456 -11.13 -54.95 -79.92
N ARG A 457 -11.78 -53.80 -79.73
CA ARG A 457 -12.91 -53.37 -80.57
C ARG A 457 -12.50 -53.19 -82.03
N GLU A 458 -11.37 -52.53 -82.30
CA GLU A 458 -10.85 -52.28 -83.66
C GLU A 458 -10.40 -53.57 -84.34
N THR A 459 -9.73 -54.48 -83.62
CA THR A 459 -9.33 -55.80 -84.16
C THR A 459 -10.54 -56.66 -84.51
N VAL A 460 -11.58 -56.64 -83.68
CA VAL A 460 -12.84 -57.33 -83.93
C VAL A 460 -13.55 -56.73 -85.15
N ALA A 461 -13.69 -55.41 -85.20
CA ALA A 461 -14.29 -54.72 -86.34
C ALA A 461 -13.52 -55.02 -87.63
N GLY A 462 -12.19 -54.95 -87.61
CA GLY A 462 -11.32 -55.26 -88.75
C GLY A 462 -11.36 -56.73 -89.17
N TYR A 463 -11.44 -57.67 -88.21
CA TYR A 463 -11.65 -59.10 -88.51
C TYR A 463 -12.95 -59.31 -89.29
N PHE A 464 -14.05 -58.71 -88.84
CA PHE A 464 -15.34 -58.85 -89.53
C PHE A 464 -15.42 -58.07 -90.85
N GLU A 465 -14.75 -56.93 -90.97
CA GLU A 465 -14.60 -56.21 -92.25
C GLU A 465 -13.78 -57.04 -93.25
N SER A 466 -12.69 -57.68 -92.81
CA SER A 466 -11.90 -58.59 -93.64
C SER A 466 -12.71 -59.81 -94.07
N LEU A 467 -13.53 -60.37 -93.17
CA LEU A 467 -14.44 -61.48 -93.47
C LEU A 467 -15.48 -61.06 -94.52
N ARG A 468 -16.04 -59.85 -94.41
CA ARG A 468 -16.97 -59.27 -95.39
C ARG A 468 -16.29 -59.03 -96.75
N GLY A 469 -15.04 -58.57 -96.76
CA GLY A 469 -14.24 -58.37 -97.97
C GLY A 469 -13.96 -59.68 -98.70
N VAL A 470 -13.50 -60.71 -98.00
CA VAL A 470 -13.24 -62.05 -98.56
C VAL A 470 -14.52 -62.66 -99.13
N LEU A 471 -15.66 -62.47 -98.48
CA LEU A 471 -16.94 -63.02 -98.92
C LEU A 471 -17.54 -62.26 -100.11
N LYS A 472 -17.38 -60.93 -100.16
CA LYS A 472 -17.71 -60.14 -101.36
C LYS A 472 -16.85 -60.54 -102.57
N GLN A 473 -15.58 -60.86 -102.34
CA GLN A 473 -14.67 -61.35 -103.36
C GLN A 473 -15.06 -62.77 -103.81
N ALA A 474 -15.52 -63.63 -102.91
CA ALA A 474 -16.08 -64.95 -103.23
C ALA A 474 -17.41 -64.86 -104.02
N GLU A 475 -18.29 -63.90 -103.70
CA GLU A 475 -19.52 -63.62 -104.49
C GLU A 475 -19.20 -63.08 -105.88
N GLN A 476 -18.24 -62.17 -106.03
CA GLN A 476 -17.81 -61.63 -107.33
C GLN A 476 -17.19 -62.69 -108.23
N VAL A 477 -16.31 -63.53 -107.70
CA VAL A 477 -15.73 -64.67 -108.43
C VAL A 477 -16.82 -65.67 -108.83
N SER A 478 -17.82 -65.90 -107.98
CA SER A 478 -18.95 -66.78 -108.29
C SER A 478 -19.87 -66.21 -109.38
N ALA A 479 -20.09 -64.89 -109.39
CA ALA A 479 -20.89 -64.18 -110.39
C ALA A 479 -20.17 -64.04 -111.76
N GLU A 480 -18.84 -64.15 -111.81
CA GLU A 480 -18.06 -64.23 -113.05
C GLU A 480 -17.98 -65.67 -113.62
N THR A 481 -18.28 -66.70 -112.82
CA THR A 481 -18.26 -68.12 -113.22
C THR A 481 -19.63 -68.74 -113.50
N ALA A 482 -20.72 -67.97 -113.40
CA ALA A 482 -22.07 -68.33 -113.81
C ALA A 482 -22.45 -67.57 -115.09
#